data_AF-A0A319CZ17-F1
#
_entry.id   AF-A0A319CZ17-F1
#
_cell.length_a   1.000
_cell.length_b   1.000
_cell.length_c   1.000
_cell.angle_alpha   90.00
_cell.angle_beta   90.00
_cell.angle_gamma   90.00
#
_symmetry.space_group_name_H-M   'P 1'
#
loop_
_entity.id
_entity.type
_entity.pdbx_description
1 polymer ?
#
loop_
_entity_poly.entity_id
_entity_poly.type
_entity_poly.pdbx_seq_one_letter_code
_entity_poly.pdbx_strand_id
1 'polypeptide(L)'
;RTVHMIDTPGFDNPTQSDLEVLRQITQWLSESQIQLNGVIYCHRIMSATSVSNLQVIRKMCGDSNLPALALITTFWDLVDTDEGGERQKTLESTPHFWKELIERGSQPFSCDDDRSTALEPVEYIIKRNQAVRLQIQTEMGDPARLLEQTAAGKEIQGMDIAQLKRDMELMRRQNEEERERL
;
A
#
# COMPACT_ATOMS: atom_id res chain seq x y z
N ARG A 1 0.32 17.53 22.60
CA ARG A 1 0.33 17.69 21.12
C ARG A 1 -0.85 16.90 20.58
N THR A 2 -1.68 17.47 19.72
CA THR A 2 -2.82 16.75 19.12
C THR A 2 -2.32 15.88 17.97
N VAL A 3 -2.79 14.63 17.90
CA VAL A 3 -2.50 13.70 16.82
C VAL A 3 -3.83 13.31 16.18
N HIS A 4 -3.91 13.44 14.86
CA HIS A 4 -5.06 12.98 14.07
C HIS A 4 -4.66 11.72 13.34
N MET A 5 -5.39 10.63 13.58
CA MET A 5 -5.27 9.37 12.84
C MET A 5 -6.48 9.24 11.94
N ILE A 6 -6.22 8.91 10.68
CA ILE A 6 -7.24 8.86 9.64
C ILE A 6 -7.23 7.43 9.12
N ASP A 7 -8.29 6.70 9.43
CA ASP A 7 -8.49 5.36 8.92
C ASP A 7 -9.04 5.43 7.50
N THR A 8 -8.58 4.52 6.64
CA THR A 8 -8.92 4.51 5.21
C THR A 8 -9.45 3.14 4.82
N PRO A 9 -10.38 3.04 3.86
CA PRO A 9 -10.68 1.76 3.23
C PRO A 9 -9.39 1.11 2.69
N GLY A 10 -9.28 -0.21 2.83
CA GLY A 10 -8.15 -0.98 2.31
C GLY A 10 -8.30 -1.30 0.82
N PHE A 11 -7.17 -1.35 0.11
CA PHE A 11 -7.06 -2.01 -1.19
C PHE A 11 -7.27 -3.53 -1.05
N ASP A 12 -7.46 -4.23 -2.17
CA ASP A 12 -7.84 -5.67 -2.22
C ASP A 12 -9.18 -5.96 -1.50
N ASN A 13 -10.14 -5.05 -1.58
CA ASN A 13 -11.46 -5.23 -0.96
C ASN A 13 -12.39 -6.06 -1.88
N PRO A 14 -13.00 -7.16 -1.39
CA PRO A 14 -13.95 -7.94 -2.20
C PRO A 14 -15.22 -7.19 -2.60
N THR A 15 -15.58 -6.11 -1.91
CA THR A 15 -16.83 -5.36 -2.16
C THR A 15 -16.63 -4.06 -2.93
N GLN A 16 -15.38 -3.65 -3.17
CA GLN A 16 -15.07 -2.35 -3.76
C GLN A 16 -13.77 -2.41 -4.58
N SER A 17 -13.76 -1.77 -5.75
CA SER A 17 -12.54 -1.71 -6.57
C SER A 17 -11.48 -0.79 -5.96
N ASP A 18 -10.21 -1.12 -6.22
CA ASP A 18 -9.07 -0.33 -5.74
C ASP A 18 -9.09 1.12 -6.23
N LEU A 19 -9.61 1.37 -7.44
CA LEU A 19 -9.77 2.73 -7.96
C LEU A 19 -10.77 3.54 -7.13
N GLU A 20 -11.81 2.90 -6.60
CA GLU A 20 -12.79 3.56 -5.75
C GLU A 20 -12.26 3.77 -4.32
N VAL A 21 -11.42 2.86 -3.82
CA VAL A 21 -10.65 3.08 -2.59
C VAL A 21 -9.73 4.30 -2.76
N LEU A 22 -8.98 4.37 -3.86
CA LEU A 22 -8.11 5.50 -4.17
C LEU A 22 -8.90 6.81 -4.29
N ARG A 23 -10.11 6.77 -4.86
CA ARG A 23 -11.00 7.94 -4.99
C ARG A 23 -11.39 8.49 -3.63
N GLN A 24 -11.82 7.64 -2.71
CA GLN A 24 -12.19 8.05 -1.35
C GLN A 24 -11.01 8.68 -0.60
N ILE A 25 -9.83 8.05 -0.67
CA ILE A 25 -8.61 8.59 -0.05
C ILE A 25 -8.27 9.96 -0.64
N THR A 26 -8.32 10.08 -1.96
CA THR A 26 -8.01 11.33 -2.68
C THR A 26 -9.00 12.45 -2.34
N GLN A 27 -10.30 12.13 -2.29
CA GLN A 27 -11.33 13.08 -1.94
C GLN A 27 -11.11 13.61 -0.52
N TRP A 28 -10.89 12.71 0.45
CA TRP A 28 -10.59 13.10 1.82
C TRP A 28 -9.33 14.00 1.90
N LEU A 29 -8.26 13.63 1.18
CA LEU A 29 -7.03 14.43 1.13
C LEU A 29 -7.21 15.82 0.51
N SER A 30 -8.21 16.02 -0.34
CA SER A 30 -8.49 17.30 -1.01
C SER A 30 -9.38 18.23 -0.17
N GLU A 31 -10.31 17.67 0.59
CA GLU A 31 -11.26 18.42 1.42
C GLU A 31 -10.69 18.74 2.81
N SER A 32 -9.80 17.88 3.31
CA SER A 32 -9.20 18.01 4.63
C SER A 32 -8.32 19.26 4.76
N GLN A 33 -8.50 19.99 5.86
CA GLN A 33 -7.62 21.09 6.27
C GLN A 33 -6.46 20.60 7.15
N ILE A 34 -6.36 19.29 7.40
CA ILE A 34 -5.33 18.69 8.24
C ILE A 34 -4.06 18.49 7.40
N GLN A 35 -2.95 19.05 7.87
CA GLN A 35 -1.65 18.84 7.25
C GLN A 35 -1.13 17.43 7.54
N LEU A 36 -0.85 16.65 6.49
CA LEU A 36 -0.31 15.30 6.63
C LEU A 36 1.17 15.34 7.07
N ASN A 37 1.56 14.43 7.95
CA ASN A 37 2.96 14.26 8.38
C ASN A 37 3.57 12.91 7.96
N GLY A 38 2.74 11.90 7.67
CA GLY A 38 3.19 10.61 7.22
C GLY A 38 2.04 9.68 6.88
N VAL A 39 2.40 8.52 6.36
CA VAL A 39 1.49 7.43 5.98
C VAL A 39 1.95 6.19 6.70
N ILE A 40 1.00 5.43 7.22
CA ILE A 40 1.24 4.12 7.82
C ILE A 40 0.65 3.08 6.87
N TYR A 41 1.50 2.19 6.36
CA TYR A 41 1.09 1.06 5.53
C TYR A 41 1.14 -0.22 6.36
N CYS A 42 0.01 -0.88 6.51
CA CYS A 42 -0.11 -2.11 7.28
C CYS A 42 -0.09 -3.33 6.35
N HIS A 43 0.76 -4.29 6.68
CA HIS A 43 0.87 -5.58 5.99
C HIS A 43 0.72 -6.71 7.00
N ARG A 44 -0.17 -7.66 6.72
CA ARG A 44 -0.33 -8.84 7.59
C ARG A 44 0.89 -9.74 7.41
N ILE A 45 1.58 -10.11 8.49
CA ILE A 45 2.82 -10.90 8.40
C ILE A 45 2.60 -12.28 7.75
N MET A 46 1.37 -12.78 7.79
CA MET A 46 0.96 -14.05 7.19
C MET A 46 0.56 -13.96 5.71
N SER A 47 0.42 -12.76 5.15
CA SER A 47 -0.04 -12.57 3.79
C SER A 47 1.13 -12.53 2.81
N ALA A 48 0.94 -13.08 1.61
CA ALA A 48 1.86 -12.82 0.52
C ALA A 48 1.90 -11.33 0.20
N THR A 49 3.07 -10.81 -0.12
CA THR A 49 3.22 -9.41 -0.53
C THR A 49 2.59 -9.20 -1.89
N SER A 50 1.53 -8.40 -1.94
CA SER A 50 1.03 -7.84 -3.20
C SER A 50 2.00 -6.74 -3.64
N VAL A 51 2.97 -7.12 -4.49
CA VAL A 51 3.93 -6.18 -5.11
C VAL A 51 3.19 -5.02 -5.74
N SER A 52 2.05 -5.31 -6.36
CA SER A 52 1.27 -4.37 -7.11
C SER A 52 0.60 -3.33 -6.19
N ASN A 53 0.06 -3.73 -5.03
CA ASN A 53 -0.48 -2.78 -4.05
C ASN A 53 0.59 -1.94 -3.39
N LEU A 54 1.76 -2.53 -3.15
CA LEU A 54 2.92 -1.77 -2.68
C LEU A 54 3.34 -0.69 -3.68
N GLN A 55 3.28 -0.99 -4.99
CA GLN A 55 3.52 0.04 -6.02
C GLN A 55 2.45 1.12 -6.00
N VAL A 56 1.15 0.80 -5.82
CA VAL A 56 0.10 1.83 -5.70
C VAL A 56 0.41 2.79 -4.55
N ILE A 57 0.72 2.28 -3.36
CA ILE A 57 1.07 3.10 -2.19
C ILE A 57 2.31 3.95 -2.46
N ARG A 58 3.36 3.36 -3.06
CA ARG A 58 4.57 4.09 -3.44
C ARG A 58 4.26 5.23 -4.42
N LYS A 59 3.48 4.97 -5.47
CA LYS A 59 3.10 5.98 -6.47
C LYS A 59 2.20 7.07 -5.89
N MET A 60 1.30 6.70 -4.98
CA MET A 60 0.44 7.63 -4.26
C MET A 60 1.28 8.57 -3.38
N CYS A 61 2.26 8.03 -2.64
CA CYS A 61 3.16 8.82 -1.81
C CYS A 61 4.11 9.69 -2.64
N GLY A 62 4.71 9.11 -3.69
CA GLY A 62 5.82 9.70 -4.44
C GLY A 62 7.17 9.39 -3.81
N ASP A 63 8.18 9.12 -4.64
CA ASP A 63 9.51 8.65 -4.20
C ASP A 63 10.20 9.62 -3.22
N SER A 64 9.96 10.94 -3.35
CA SER A 64 10.52 11.95 -2.45
C SER A 64 9.91 11.93 -1.03
N ASN A 65 8.75 11.30 -0.87
CA ASN A 65 7.99 11.26 0.38
C ASN A 65 8.13 9.92 1.12
N LEU A 66 8.92 8.98 0.60
CA LEU A 66 9.12 7.66 1.23
C LEU A 66 9.68 7.70 2.65
N PRO A 67 10.50 8.69 3.08
CA PRO A 67 10.83 8.85 4.49
C PRO A 67 9.62 9.07 5.41
N ALA A 68 8.47 9.43 4.85
CA ALA A 68 7.22 9.59 5.57
C ALA A 68 6.32 8.36 5.57
N LEU A 69 6.72 7.28 4.89
CA LEU A 69 6.02 6.01 4.86
C LEU A 69 6.59 5.09 5.95
N ALA A 70 5.78 4.82 6.97
CA ALA A 70 6.05 3.77 7.94
C ALA A 70 5.43 2.47 7.43
N LEU A 71 6.23 1.41 7.33
CA LEU A 71 5.82 0.08 6.88
C LEU A 71 5.66 -0.79 8.13
N ILE A 72 4.45 -1.27 8.41
CA ILE A 72 4.17 -2.03 9.62
C ILE A 72 3.75 -3.44 9.24
N THR A 73 4.31 -4.43 9.92
CA THR A 73 3.80 -5.80 9.92
C THR A 73 2.85 -6.02 11.10
N THR A 74 1.69 -6.62 10.87
CA THR A 74 0.63 -6.88 11.87
C THR A 74 0.24 -8.36 11.92
N PHE A 75 -0.61 -8.75 12.89
CA PHE A 75 -1.06 -10.13 13.15
C PHE A 75 0.07 -11.09 13.55
N TRP A 76 0.98 -10.62 14.41
CA TRP A 76 2.08 -11.41 14.95
C TRP A 76 1.62 -12.50 15.93
N ASP A 77 0.43 -12.37 16.49
CA ASP A 77 -0.25 -13.34 17.35
C ASP A 77 -0.68 -14.62 16.59
N LEU A 78 -0.75 -14.56 15.26
CA LEU A 78 -1.21 -15.65 14.40
C LEU A 78 -0.08 -16.49 13.79
N VAL A 79 1.19 -16.20 14.11
CA VAL A 79 2.36 -16.88 13.54
C VAL A 79 3.40 -17.17 14.61
N ASP A 80 4.20 -18.21 14.39
CA ASP A 80 5.35 -18.48 15.25
C ASP A 80 6.40 -17.35 15.09
N THR A 81 7.08 -16.97 16.18
CA THR A 81 8.04 -15.85 16.19
C THR A 81 9.14 -16.02 15.15
N ASP A 82 9.71 -17.23 15.03
CA ASP A 82 10.76 -17.51 14.05
C ASP A 82 10.25 -17.40 12.61
N GLU A 83 9.04 -17.90 12.34
CA GLU A 83 8.41 -17.80 11.03
C GLU A 83 8.09 -16.35 10.67
N GLY A 84 7.52 -15.59 11.61
CA GLY A 84 7.25 -14.16 11.44
C GLY A 84 8.52 -13.37 11.17
N GLY A 85 9.61 -13.66 11.89
CA GLY A 85 10.92 -13.04 11.70
C GLY A 85 11.49 -13.29 10.29
N GLU A 86 11.46 -14.53 9.80
CA GLU A 86 11.94 -14.84 8.45
C GLU A 86 11.05 -14.22 7.35
N ARG A 87 9.74 -14.15 7.57
CA ARG A 87 8.81 -13.45 6.65
C ARG A 87 9.08 -11.95 6.60
N GLN A 88 9.26 -11.30 7.75
CA GLN A 88 9.59 -9.87 7.79
C GLN A 88 10.94 -9.60 7.12
N LYS A 89 11.96 -10.41 7.42
CA LYS A 89 13.26 -10.31 6.76
C LYS A 89 13.16 -10.48 5.25
N THR A 90 12.27 -11.35 4.78
CA THR A 90 11.97 -11.51 3.36
C THR A 90 11.36 -10.23 2.78
N LEU A 91 10.41 -9.58 3.48
CA LEU A 91 9.86 -8.27 3.08
C LEU A 91 10.95 -7.21 2.90
N GLU A 92 11.85 -7.12 3.87
CA GLU A 92 12.88 -6.09 3.95
C GLU A 92 14.04 -6.30 2.97
N SER A 93 14.31 -7.54 2.56
CA SER A 93 15.48 -7.88 1.74
C SER A 93 15.16 -8.24 0.28
N THR A 94 13.91 -8.55 -0.04
CA THR A 94 13.51 -8.93 -1.41
C THR A 94 13.35 -7.69 -2.31
N PRO A 95 13.99 -7.65 -3.49
CA PRO A 95 13.76 -6.60 -4.47
C PRO A 95 12.28 -6.47 -4.83
N HIS A 96 11.81 -5.26 -5.12
CA HIS A 96 10.40 -4.96 -5.39
C HIS A 96 9.42 -5.19 -4.22
N PHE A 97 9.87 -5.71 -3.06
CA PHE A 97 9.13 -5.66 -1.80
C PHE A 97 9.52 -4.39 -1.04
N TRP A 98 9.78 -4.46 0.27
CA TRP A 98 10.08 -3.27 1.07
C TRP A 98 11.51 -2.77 0.88
N LYS A 99 12.42 -3.60 0.39
CA LYS A 99 13.83 -3.23 0.21
C LYS A 99 14.03 -1.86 -0.46
N GLU A 100 13.40 -1.64 -1.61
CA GLU A 100 13.55 -0.38 -2.35
C GLU A 100 12.95 0.82 -1.62
N LEU A 101 11.87 0.59 -0.86
CA LEU A 101 11.23 1.62 -0.05
C LEU A 101 12.11 2.02 1.13
N ILE A 102 12.75 1.02 1.76
CA ILE A 102 13.68 1.18 2.88
C ILE A 102 14.95 1.89 2.43
N GLU A 103 15.54 1.49 1.29
CA GLU A 103 16.69 2.15 0.68
C GLU A 103 16.43 3.63 0.36
N ARG A 104 15.15 4.00 0.18
CA ARG A 104 14.68 5.38 -0.04
C ARG A 104 14.16 6.08 1.22
N GLY A 105 14.32 5.46 2.39
CA GLY A 105 14.09 6.07 3.70
C GLY A 105 12.82 5.65 4.43
N SER A 106 11.97 4.80 3.85
CA SER A 106 10.82 4.22 4.57
C SER A 106 11.31 3.40 5.76
N GLN A 107 10.56 3.38 6.86
CA GLN A 107 10.97 2.67 8.07
C GLN A 107 10.06 1.47 8.35
N PRO A 108 10.62 0.24 8.46
CA PRO A 108 9.86 -0.93 8.84
C PRO A 108 9.68 -1.00 10.36
N PHE A 109 8.52 -1.52 10.78
CA PHE A 109 8.15 -1.76 12.17
C PHE A 109 7.38 -3.08 12.28
N SER A 110 7.45 -3.69 13.47
CA SER A 110 6.70 -4.88 13.83
C SER A 110 5.70 -4.48 14.91
N CYS A 111 4.40 -4.53 14.59
CA CYS A 111 3.35 -4.23 15.56
C CYS A 111 2.78 -5.54 16.07
N ASP A 112 3.31 -5.99 17.21
CA ASP A 112 2.76 -7.10 17.97
C ASP A 112 1.60 -6.64 18.86
N ASP A 113 1.13 -7.52 19.75
CA ASP A 113 0.04 -7.21 20.70
C ASP A 113 0.46 -6.24 21.82
N ASP A 114 1.72 -5.77 21.86
CA ASP A 114 2.12 -4.73 22.80
C ASP A 114 1.76 -3.34 22.26
N ARG A 115 1.05 -2.57 23.09
CA ARG A 115 0.76 -1.16 22.82
C ARG A 115 2.01 -0.34 22.53
N SER A 116 3.15 -0.71 23.10
CA SER A 116 4.41 0.01 22.88
C SER A 116 4.83 -0.02 21.42
N THR A 117 4.76 -1.19 20.76
CA THR A 117 5.16 -1.37 19.36
C THR A 117 4.19 -0.70 18.39
N ALA A 118 2.89 -0.68 18.71
CA ALA A 118 1.88 0.05 17.94
C ALA A 118 2.11 1.57 17.89
N LEU A 119 2.78 2.14 18.91
CA LEU A 119 3.06 3.58 18.98
C LEU A 119 4.37 3.99 18.28
N GLU A 120 5.33 3.09 18.10
CA GLU A 120 6.61 3.37 17.43
C GLU A 120 6.50 4.06 16.06
N PRO A 121 5.67 3.59 15.11
CA PRO A 121 5.53 4.25 13.80
C PRO A 121 4.92 5.65 13.92
N VAL A 122 4.05 5.87 14.90
CA VAL A 122 3.44 7.17 15.19
C VAL A 122 4.49 8.12 15.77
N GLU A 123 5.26 7.65 16.75
CA GLU A 123 6.37 8.41 17.33
C GLU A 123 7.42 8.76 16.29
N TYR A 124 7.75 7.83 15.39
CA TYR A 124 8.66 8.06 14.27
C TYR A 124 8.18 9.24 13.41
N ILE A 125 6.92 9.24 12.99
CA ILE A 125 6.33 10.33 12.20
C ILE A 125 6.32 11.66 12.98
N ILE A 126 5.97 11.63 14.28
CA ILE A 126 5.97 12.82 15.14
C ILE A 126 7.38 13.40 15.29
N LYS A 127 8.39 12.54 15.51
CA LYS A 127 9.80 12.93 15.65
C LYS A 127 10.33 13.54 14.35
N ARG A 128 9.91 13.04 13.18
CA ARG A 128 10.27 13.63 11.89
C ARG A 128 9.80 15.07 11.75
N ASN A 129 8.66 15.43 12.36
CA ASN A 129 8.14 16.79 12.47
C ASN A 129 8.10 17.56 11.12
N GLN A 130 7.77 16.86 10.04
CA GLN A 130 7.79 17.39 8.68
C GLN A 130 6.41 17.25 8.04
N ALA A 131 5.97 18.31 7.38
CA ALA A 131 4.81 18.28 6.50
C ALA A 131 5.08 17.37 5.30
N VAL A 132 4.05 16.71 4.80
CA VAL A 132 4.12 15.93 3.56
C VAL A 132 2.96 16.31 2.67
N ARG A 133 3.26 16.53 1.40
CA ARG A 133 2.27 16.58 0.34
C ARG A 133 2.49 15.37 -0.53
N LEU A 134 1.53 14.44 -0.54
CA LEU A 134 1.64 13.23 -1.33
C LEU A 134 1.63 13.54 -2.83
N GLN A 135 2.24 12.67 -3.64
CA GLN A 135 2.24 12.82 -5.10
C GLN A 135 0.81 12.94 -5.62
N ILE A 136 -0.12 12.11 -5.13
CA ILE A 136 -1.53 12.16 -5.57
C ILE A 136 -2.19 13.52 -5.30
N GLN A 137 -1.87 14.20 -4.19
CA GLN A 137 -2.39 15.55 -3.90
C GLN A 137 -1.81 16.63 -4.82
N THR A 138 -0.62 16.38 -5.37
CA THR A 138 0.00 17.26 -6.37
C THR A 138 -0.62 17.03 -7.73
N GLU A 139 -0.79 15.77 -8.13
CA GLU A 139 -1.39 15.38 -9.41
C GLU A 139 -2.86 15.82 -9.50
N MET A 140 -3.63 15.64 -8.42
CA MET A 140 -5.04 16.02 -8.34
C MET A 140 -5.27 17.51 -8.04
N GLY A 141 -4.19 18.28 -7.87
CA GLY A 141 -4.27 19.75 -7.82
C GLY A 141 -4.51 20.38 -9.20
N ASP A 142 -4.31 19.61 -10.28
CA ASP A 142 -4.62 20.01 -11.66
C ASP A 142 -6.09 19.68 -11.99
N PRO A 143 -6.98 20.68 -12.18
CA PRO A 143 -8.40 20.44 -12.44
C PRO A 143 -8.69 19.68 -13.73
N ALA A 144 -7.73 19.64 -14.67
CA ALA A 144 -7.88 18.91 -15.93
C ALA A 144 -7.50 17.42 -15.80
N ARG A 145 -6.87 17.02 -14.69
CA ARG A 145 -6.39 15.65 -14.50
C ARG A 145 -7.45 14.79 -13.84
N LEU A 146 -7.71 13.62 -14.44
CA LEU A 146 -8.57 12.60 -13.86
C LEU A 146 -7.77 11.70 -12.91
N LEU A 147 -8.45 11.10 -11.92
CA LEU A 147 -7.83 10.21 -10.93
C LEU A 147 -7.10 9.05 -11.61
N GLU A 148 -7.69 8.49 -12.66
CA GLU A 148 -7.17 7.39 -13.46
C GLU A 148 -5.86 7.75 -14.17
N GLN A 149 -5.59 9.04 -14.37
CA GLN A 149 -4.39 9.53 -15.04
C GLN A 149 -3.21 9.78 -14.08
N THR A 150 -3.47 9.74 -12.77
CA THR A 150 -2.45 9.83 -11.71
C THR A 150 -1.49 8.64 -11.80
N ALA A 151 -0.32 8.77 -11.18
CA ALA A 151 0.65 7.67 -11.14
C ALA A 151 0.07 6.42 -10.45
N ALA A 152 -0.69 6.61 -9.35
CA ALA A 152 -1.37 5.53 -8.64
C ALA A 152 -2.56 4.96 -9.44
N GLY A 153 -3.36 5.81 -10.07
CA GLY A 153 -4.50 5.38 -10.90
C GLY A 153 -4.07 4.53 -12.10
N LYS A 154 -2.98 4.93 -12.77
CA LYS A 154 -2.39 4.15 -13.87
C LYS A 154 -1.85 2.79 -13.41
N GLU A 155 -1.27 2.73 -12.21
CA GLU A 155 -0.82 1.46 -11.63
C GLU A 155 -2.02 0.52 -11.45
N ILE A 156 -3.11 1.01 -10.84
CA ILE A 156 -4.35 0.23 -10.66
C ILE A 156 -4.92 -0.26 -12.00
N GLN A 157 -5.03 0.61 -13.00
CA GLN A 157 -5.49 0.18 -14.32
C GLN A 157 -4.59 -0.88 -14.95
N GLY A 158 -3.27 -0.75 -14.76
CA GLY A 158 -2.30 -1.76 -15.19
C GLY A 158 -2.53 -3.12 -14.53
N MET A 159 -2.82 -3.11 -13.21
CA MET A 159 -3.15 -4.32 -12.46
C MET A 159 -4.43 -4.98 -12.99
N ASP A 160 -5.51 -4.20 -13.17
CA ASP A 160 -6.79 -4.69 -13.67
C ASP A 160 -6.66 -5.33 -15.06
N ILE A 161 -5.93 -4.66 -15.96
CA ILE A 161 -5.66 -5.18 -17.32
C ILE A 161 -4.83 -6.46 -17.26
N ALA A 162 -3.81 -6.51 -16.39
CA ALA A 162 -2.98 -7.69 -16.23
C ALA A 162 -3.79 -8.88 -15.68
N GLN A 163 -4.70 -8.61 -14.73
CA GLN A 163 -5.59 -9.63 -14.17
C GLN A 163 -6.55 -10.17 -15.23
N LEU A 164 -7.24 -9.29 -15.95
CA LEU A 164 -8.14 -9.69 -17.04
C LEU A 164 -7.44 -10.56 -18.10
N LYS A 165 -6.21 -10.21 -18.47
CA LYS A 165 -5.42 -11.03 -19.42
C LYS A 165 -5.13 -12.43 -18.89
N ARG A 166 -4.76 -12.55 -17.61
CA ARG A 166 -4.52 -13.86 -16.97
C ARG A 166 -5.80 -14.70 -16.96
N ASP A 167 -6.92 -14.10 -16.60
CA ASP A 167 -8.21 -14.80 -16.52
C ASP A 167 -8.69 -15.26 -17.91
N MET A 168 -8.52 -14.42 -18.93
CA MET A 168 -8.79 -14.79 -20.32
C MET A 168 -7.92 -15.94 -20.81
N GLU A 169 -6.63 -15.95 -20.47
CA GLU A 169 -5.72 -17.02 -20.86
C GLU A 169 -6.06 -18.34 -20.16
N LEU A 170 -6.42 -18.29 -18.87
CA LEU A 170 -6.89 -19.45 -18.11
C LEU A 170 -8.17 -20.04 -18.71
N MET A 171 -9.17 -19.21 -19.01
CA MET A 171 -10.40 -19.65 -19.68
C MET A 171 -10.11 -20.27 -21.05
N ARG A 172 -9.17 -19.68 -21.82
CA ARG A 172 -8.77 -20.23 -23.12
C ARG A 172 -8.17 -21.64 -22.99
N ARG A 173 -7.28 -21.85 -22.00
CA ARG A 173 -6.67 -23.15 -21.73
C ARG A 173 -7.71 -24.19 -21.27
N GLN A 174 -8.62 -23.80 -20.38
CA GLN A 174 -9.70 -24.68 -19.90
C GLN A 174 -10.61 -25.13 -21.06
N ASN A 175 -10.98 -24.21 -21.95
CA ASN A 175 -11.78 -24.53 -23.13
C ASN A 175 -11.03 -25.43 -24.12
N GLU A 176 -9.72 -25.28 -24.28
CA GLU A 176 -8.90 -26.17 -25.11
C GLU A 176 -8.83 -27.58 -24.52
N GLU A 177 -8.56 -27.71 -23.22
CA GLU A 177 -8.52 -29.00 -22.51
C GLU A 177 -9.87 -29.71 -22.53
N GLU A 178 -10.98 -28.98 -22.39
CA GLU A 178 -12.33 -29.56 -22.46
C GLU A 178 -12.66 -30.06 -23.87
N ARG A 179 -12.23 -29.34 -24.91
CA ARG A 179 -12.39 -29.77 -26.31
C ARG A 179 -11.54 -31.00 -26.67
N GLU A 180 -10.37 -31.16 -26.05
CA GLU A 180 -9.52 -32.35 -26.25
C GLU A 180 -10.03 -33.59 -25.52
N ARG A 181 -10.92 -33.42 -24.52
CA ARG A 181 -11.55 -34.52 -23.77
C ARG A 181 -12.83 -35.08 -24.40
N LEU A 182 -13.39 -34.39 -25.40
CA LEU A 182 -14.60 -34.77 -26.15
C LEU A 182 -14.26 -35.43 -27.48
#